data_AF-A0A9W6UKE6-F1
#
_entry.id   AF-A0A9W6UKE6-F1
#
_cell.length_a   1.000
_cell.length_b   1.000
_cell.length_c   1.000
_cell.angle_alpha   90.00
_cell.angle_beta   90.00
_cell.angle_gamma   90.00
#
_symmetry.space_group_name_H-M   'P 1'
#
loop_
_entity.id
_entity.type
_entity.pdbx_description
1 polymer ?
#
loop_
_entity_poly.entity_id
_entity_poly.type
_entity_poly.pdbx_seq_one_letter_code
_entity_poly.pdbx_strand_id
1 'polypeptide(L)'
;MISRLNERHVPLVRLDPGTFPHQVETSAEFSVRGMGGYLSTLTRELSLERVRAVYWRRASAYTAPACVEEQDAAWTVDQIRWGLGEILASIPGAFYVNHPWRNRDTEAKPAQLEAATRCGLTIPRTLITNVSDRARAFIRANAPAVYKTLWNSDYRASDGWSFMTARSMQAPPAPPMVFSSDASERPTEVGPGVSDDWAGRFVVQLAAPGATPLVLGAGRGVRDIASGSWALADDDGDGGWVVRQHGPVRLWDRIEEAVGLWQAAGRVVAGRWARSTEPVRRFRSR
;
A
#
# COMPACT_ATOMS: atom_id res chain seq x y z
N MET A 1 6.13 -0.20 14.36
CA MET A 1 5.60 1.17 14.58
C MET A 1 5.36 1.46 16.05
N ILE A 2 4.47 0.72 16.73
CA ILE A 2 4.15 0.97 18.15
C ILE A 2 5.38 0.93 19.05
N SER A 3 6.28 -0.06 18.93
CA SER A 3 7.49 -0.07 19.78
C SER A 3 8.37 1.16 19.55
N ARG A 4 8.51 1.65 18.30
CA ARG A 4 9.25 2.88 18.01
C ARG A 4 8.62 4.13 18.63
N LEU A 5 7.29 4.19 18.75
CA LEU A 5 6.61 5.30 19.46
C LEU A 5 6.81 5.17 20.97
N ASN A 6 6.75 3.96 21.51
CA ASN A 6 7.01 3.68 22.93
C ASN A 6 8.46 4.01 23.32
N GLU A 7 9.45 3.60 22.52
CA GLU A 7 10.87 3.92 22.70
C GLU A 7 11.10 5.44 22.72
N ARG A 8 10.33 6.19 21.92
CA ARG A 8 10.36 7.65 21.88
C ARG A 8 9.46 8.32 22.92
N HIS A 9 8.83 7.54 23.80
CA HIS A 9 7.92 8.02 24.85
C HIS A 9 6.81 8.92 24.30
N VAL A 10 6.35 8.65 23.06
CA VAL A 10 5.24 9.38 22.45
C VAL A 10 3.93 8.76 22.94
N PRO A 11 3.04 9.54 23.59
CA PRO A 11 1.73 9.03 24.00
C PRO A 11 0.94 8.55 22.78
N LEU A 12 0.34 7.37 22.89
CA LEU A 12 -0.50 6.78 21.86
C LEU A 12 -1.68 6.05 22.49
N VAL A 13 -2.78 6.00 21.73
CA VAL A 13 -3.92 5.14 22.02
C VAL A 13 -4.13 4.24 20.80
N ARG A 14 -4.34 2.95 21.06
CA ARG A 14 -4.79 2.01 20.04
C ARG A 14 -6.30 1.88 20.18
N LEU A 15 -7.00 2.07 19.07
CA LEU A 15 -8.44 1.98 18.99
C LEU A 15 -8.81 1.14 17.76
N ASP A 16 -9.77 0.24 17.94
CA ASP A 16 -10.47 -0.41 16.84
C ASP A 16 -11.91 0.13 16.80
N PRO A 17 -12.32 0.86 15.76
CA PRO A 17 -13.68 1.41 15.68
C PRO A 17 -14.77 0.34 15.66
N GLY A 18 -14.46 -0.89 15.24
CA GLY A 18 -15.42 -2.00 15.23
C GLY A 18 -15.79 -2.55 16.60
N THR A 19 -15.08 -2.15 17.67
CA THR A 19 -15.41 -2.55 19.05
C THR A 19 -16.31 -1.54 19.78
N PHE A 20 -16.71 -0.46 19.11
CA PHE A 20 -17.73 0.46 19.58
C PHE A 20 -19.12 -0.21 19.59
N PRO A 21 -19.97 0.03 20.60
CA PRO A 21 -19.75 0.90 21.76
C PRO A 21 -19.11 0.21 22.98
N HIS A 22 -18.80 -1.09 22.91
CA HIS A 22 -18.44 -1.88 24.09
C HIS A 22 -17.04 -1.59 24.66
N GLN A 23 -16.07 -1.23 23.83
CA GLN A 23 -14.68 -0.99 24.27
C GLN A 23 -14.17 0.41 23.94
N VAL A 24 -15.02 1.22 23.30
CA VAL A 24 -14.71 2.57 22.85
C VAL A 24 -15.86 3.45 23.27
N GLU A 25 -15.55 4.49 24.01
CA GLU A 25 -16.49 5.59 24.25
C GLU A 25 -15.93 6.86 23.63
N THR A 26 -16.80 7.71 23.13
CA THR A 26 -16.40 9.00 22.60
C THR A 26 -17.46 10.03 22.92
N SER A 27 -17.02 11.24 23.21
CA SER A 27 -17.85 12.42 23.29
C SER A 27 -17.16 13.51 22.50
N ALA A 28 -17.82 14.02 21.47
CA ALA A 28 -17.32 15.10 20.65
C ALA A 28 -18.33 16.25 20.69
N GLU A 29 -17.85 17.44 21.03
CA GLU A 29 -18.64 18.66 21.02
C GLU A 29 -18.11 19.59 19.93
N PHE A 30 -19.01 20.23 19.19
CA PHE A 30 -18.66 21.14 18.11
C PHE A 30 -19.12 22.54 18.47
N SER A 31 -18.20 23.50 18.41
CA SER A 31 -18.48 24.91 18.63
C SER A 31 -17.79 25.78 17.58
N VAL A 32 -18.01 27.10 17.65
CA VAL A 32 -17.27 28.08 16.83
C VAL A 32 -15.75 28.02 17.06
N ARG A 33 -15.28 27.41 18.15
CA ARG A 33 -13.85 27.21 18.45
C ARG A 33 -13.28 25.93 17.86
N GLY A 34 -14.11 25.09 17.24
CA GLY A 34 -13.73 23.79 16.68
C GLY A 34 -14.32 22.62 17.47
N MET A 35 -13.78 21.43 17.19
CA MET A 35 -14.16 20.18 17.85
C MET A 35 -13.37 20.00 19.15
N GLY A 36 -14.08 19.76 20.25
CA GLY A 36 -13.55 19.37 21.55
C GLY A 36 -14.07 18.00 22.00
N GLY A 37 -13.60 17.55 23.15
CA GLY A 37 -14.08 16.32 23.80
C GLY A 37 -13.02 15.24 23.95
N TYR A 38 -13.46 14.00 24.12
CA TYR A 38 -12.59 12.89 24.46
C TYR A 38 -12.96 11.60 23.75
N LEU A 39 -12.00 10.70 23.78
CA LEU A 39 -12.16 9.31 23.41
C LEU A 39 -11.50 8.43 24.46
N SER A 40 -12.22 7.41 24.91
CA SER A 40 -11.71 6.42 25.85
C SER A 40 -11.72 5.03 25.23
N THR A 41 -10.77 4.24 25.68
CA THR A 41 -10.68 2.79 25.47
C THR A 41 -10.54 2.14 26.84
N LEU A 42 -10.61 0.81 26.89
CA LEU A 42 -10.39 0.05 28.13
C LEU A 42 -9.08 0.36 28.87
N THR A 43 -8.08 0.96 28.21
CA THR A 43 -6.73 1.16 28.80
C THR A 43 -6.28 2.61 28.87
N ARG A 44 -6.91 3.51 28.12
CA ARG A 44 -6.45 4.89 27.91
C ARG A 44 -7.60 5.80 27.54
N GLU A 45 -7.52 7.04 28.00
CA GLU A 45 -8.33 8.17 27.54
C GLU A 45 -7.44 9.18 26.80
N LEU A 46 -8.01 9.86 25.81
CA LEU A 46 -7.37 10.92 25.05
C LEU A 46 -8.34 12.08 24.82
N SER A 47 -7.83 13.31 24.89
CA SER A 47 -8.56 14.50 24.42
C SER A 47 -8.43 14.62 22.91
N LEU A 48 -9.56 14.81 22.21
CA LEU A 48 -9.61 14.93 20.75
C LEU A 48 -8.76 16.11 20.25
N GLU A 49 -8.69 17.20 21.03
CA GLU A 49 -7.93 18.42 20.72
C GLU A 49 -6.41 18.20 20.77
N ARG A 50 -5.94 17.18 21.49
CA ARG A 50 -4.50 16.91 21.70
C ARG A 50 -3.94 15.93 20.68
N VAL A 51 -4.77 15.38 19.82
CA VAL A 51 -4.36 14.41 18.79
C VAL A 51 -3.59 15.12 17.69
N ARG A 52 -2.33 14.74 17.52
CA ARG A 52 -1.46 15.31 16.48
C ARG A 52 -1.40 14.48 15.20
N ALA A 53 -1.68 13.18 15.29
CA ALA A 53 -1.60 12.27 14.16
C ALA A 53 -2.55 11.09 14.34
N VAL A 54 -3.10 10.61 13.23
CA VAL A 54 -3.96 9.43 13.16
C VAL A 54 -3.36 8.45 12.15
N TYR A 55 -3.03 7.25 12.63
CA TYR A 55 -2.60 6.15 11.76
C TYR A 55 -3.78 5.21 11.49
N TRP A 56 -4.45 5.41 10.35
CA TRP A 56 -5.59 4.59 9.98
C TRP A 56 -5.14 3.28 9.33
N ARG A 57 -5.23 2.18 10.07
CA ARG A 57 -4.77 0.87 9.62
C ARG A 57 -5.66 -0.25 10.11
N ARG A 58 -6.23 -1.01 9.16
CA ARG A 58 -6.99 -2.24 9.41
C ARG A 58 -8.07 -2.03 10.49
N ALA A 59 -8.85 -0.96 10.35
CA ALA A 59 -10.05 -0.79 11.17
C ALA A 59 -11.01 -1.95 10.87
N SER A 60 -11.52 -2.60 11.91
CA SER A 60 -12.55 -3.62 11.75
C SER A 60 -13.84 -2.98 11.25
N ALA A 61 -14.70 -3.76 10.60
CA ALA A 61 -16.01 -3.28 10.18
C ALA A 61 -16.83 -2.83 11.40
N TYR A 62 -17.62 -1.77 11.22
CA TYR A 62 -18.61 -1.37 12.21
C TYR A 62 -19.69 -2.44 12.31
N THR A 63 -20.05 -2.82 13.54
CA THR A 63 -21.06 -3.83 13.82
C THR A 63 -22.15 -3.25 14.70
N ALA A 64 -23.40 -3.66 14.49
CA ALA A 64 -24.47 -3.34 15.43
C ALA A 64 -24.24 -4.08 16.76
N PRO A 65 -24.54 -3.45 17.91
CA PRO A 65 -24.57 -4.14 19.19
C PRO A 65 -25.56 -5.31 19.16
N ALA A 66 -25.25 -6.39 19.87
CA ALA A 66 -26.07 -7.61 19.88
C ALA A 66 -27.49 -7.41 20.45
N CYS A 67 -27.74 -6.31 21.17
CA CYS A 67 -29.04 -5.96 21.72
C CYS A 67 -29.97 -5.24 20.73
N VAL A 68 -29.47 -4.85 19.54
CA VAL A 68 -30.27 -4.17 18.52
C VAL A 68 -31.01 -5.21 17.68
N GLU A 69 -32.29 -4.97 17.42
CA GLU A 69 -33.11 -5.82 16.56
C GLU A 69 -32.54 -5.88 15.13
N GLU A 70 -32.74 -7.01 14.44
CA GLU A 70 -32.16 -7.25 13.11
C GLU A 70 -32.56 -6.18 12.09
N GLN A 71 -33.78 -5.67 12.17
CA GLN A 71 -34.29 -4.62 11.29
C GLN A 71 -33.52 -3.30 11.43
N ASP A 72 -33.02 -2.98 12.63
CA ASP A 72 -32.32 -1.74 12.94
C ASP A 72 -30.79 -1.89 12.90
N ALA A 73 -30.28 -3.10 12.74
CA ALA A 73 -28.84 -3.39 12.75
C ALA A 73 -28.11 -2.64 11.63
N ALA A 74 -28.64 -2.66 10.40
CA ALA A 74 -28.04 -1.97 9.26
C ALA A 74 -28.02 -0.45 9.48
N TRP A 75 -29.13 0.12 9.96
CA TRP A 75 -29.23 1.53 10.29
C TRP A 75 -28.22 1.92 11.38
N THR A 76 -28.10 1.10 12.42
CA THR A 76 -27.15 1.32 13.53
C THR A 76 -25.71 1.29 13.04
N VAL A 77 -25.33 0.32 12.20
CA VAL A 77 -24.00 0.25 11.59
C VAL A 77 -23.70 1.53 10.80
N ASP A 78 -24.66 2.04 10.04
CA ASP A 78 -24.49 3.30 9.31
C ASP A 78 -24.37 4.50 10.25
N GLN A 79 -25.15 4.58 11.33
CA GLN A 79 -25.00 5.66 12.32
C GLN A 79 -23.64 5.62 13.03
N ILE A 80 -23.12 4.44 13.35
CA ILE A 80 -21.78 4.31 13.93
C ILE A 80 -20.72 4.75 12.91
N ARG A 81 -20.86 4.31 11.65
CA ARG A 81 -19.93 4.67 10.57
C ARG A 81 -19.89 6.17 10.35
N TRP A 82 -21.04 6.84 10.28
CA TRP A 82 -21.11 8.28 10.02
C TRP A 82 -20.92 9.12 11.28
N GLY A 83 -21.19 8.60 12.47
CA GLY A 83 -20.93 9.28 13.73
C GLY A 83 -19.46 9.14 14.15
N LEU A 84 -19.11 7.96 14.69
CA LEU A 84 -17.74 7.69 15.16
C LEU A 84 -16.72 7.78 14.02
N GLY A 85 -17.03 7.26 12.83
CA GLY A 85 -16.11 7.32 11.70
C GLY A 85 -15.78 8.74 11.26
N GLU A 86 -16.77 9.65 11.22
CA GLU A 86 -16.52 11.06 10.89
C GLU A 86 -15.75 11.81 11.97
N ILE A 87 -16.05 11.55 13.26
CA ILE A 87 -15.26 12.12 14.37
C ILE A 87 -13.78 11.75 14.21
N LEU A 88 -13.49 10.47 13.98
CA LEU A 88 -12.12 9.97 13.81
C LEU A 88 -11.47 10.49 12.52
N ALA A 89 -12.24 10.72 11.46
CA ALA A 89 -11.76 11.27 10.20
C ALA A 89 -11.60 12.79 10.20
N SER A 90 -12.15 13.50 11.18
CA SER A 90 -12.21 14.98 11.21
C SER A 90 -11.48 15.62 12.38
N ILE A 91 -10.49 14.92 12.95
CA ILE A 91 -9.69 15.43 14.08
C ILE A 91 -8.91 16.68 13.64
N PRO A 92 -9.09 17.85 14.27
CA PRO A 92 -8.56 19.11 13.77
C PRO A 92 -7.03 19.13 13.86
N GLY A 93 -6.37 19.48 12.75
CA GLY A 93 -4.92 19.60 12.70
C GLY A 93 -4.15 18.26 12.80
N ALA A 94 -4.84 17.12 12.84
CA ALA A 94 -4.17 15.83 12.87
C ALA A 94 -3.55 15.49 11.51
N PHE A 95 -2.33 14.95 11.56
CA PHE A 95 -1.68 14.36 10.39
C PHE A 95 -2.15 12.92 10.18
N TYR A 96 -2.75 12.63 9.02
CA TYR A 96 -3.34 11.32 8.72
C TYR A 96 -2.42 10.44 7.87
N VAL A 97 -2.28 9.17 8.28
CA VAL A 97 -1.54 8.14 7.55
C VAL A 97 -2.38 6.87 7.43
N ASN A 98 -3.13 6.65 6.36
CA ASN A 98 -3.66 7.67 5.47
C ASN A 98 -5.03 8.14 5.97
N HIS A 99 -5.58 9.19 5.37
CA HIS A 99 -6.90 9.69 5.75
C HIS A 99 -8.00 8.65 5.41
N PRO A 100 -8.94 8.33 6.32
CA PRO A 100 -9.96 7.30 6.10
C PRO A 100 -10.77 7.50 4.80
N TRP A 101 -11.26 8.73 4.57
CA TRP A 101 -12.01 9.06 3.35
C TRP A 101 -11.18 8.97 2.07
N ARG A 102 -9.91 9.38 2.11
CA ARG A 102 -9.01 9.23 0.95
C ARG A 102 -8.72 7.77 0.65
N ASN A 103 -8.61 6.92 1.67
CA ASN A 103 -8.47 5.48 1.46
C ASN A 103 -9.68 4.95 0.69
N ARG A 104 -10.90 5.31 1.11
CA ARG A 104 -12.14 4.96 0.43
C ARG A 104 -12.15 5.44 -1.03
N ASP A 105 -11.78 6.68 -1.29
CA ASP A 105 -11.69 7.20 -2.67
C ASP A 105 -10.70 6.40 -3.51
N THR A 106 -9.59 5.98 -2.90
CA THR A 106 -8.56 5.19 -3.59
C THR A 106 -8.95 3.73 -3.78
N GLU A 107 -10.02 3.21 -3.20
CA GLU A 107 -10.39 1.79 -3.30
C GLU A 107 -11.00 1.40 -4.66
N ALA A 108 -11.50 2.38 -5.41
CA ALA A 108 -12.12 2.18 -6.71
C ALA A 108 -11.11 1.68 -7.76
N LYS A 109 -11.11 0.35 -8.02
CA LYS A 109 -10.23 -0.28 -9.02
C LYS A 109 -10.30 0.36 -10.41
N PRO A 110 -11.46 0.78 -10.95
CA PRO A 110 -11.51 1.50 -12.22
C PRO A 110 -10.69 2.80 -12.18
N ALA A 111 -10.85 3.61 -11.14
CA ALA A 111 -10.12 4.85 -10.97
C ALA A 111 -8.61 4.62 -10.77
N GLN A 112 -8.23 3.55 -10.06
CA GLN A 112 -6.82 3.14 -9.94
C GLN A 112 -6.19 2.82 -11.31
N LEU A 113 -6.89 2.05 -12.15
CA LEU A 113 -6.41 1.65 -13.49
C LEU A 113 -6.31 2.86 -14.43
N GLU A 114 -7.29 3.75 -14.37
CA GLU A 114 -7.29 4.99 -15.14
C GLU A 114 -6.15 5.93 -14.71
N ALA A 115 -5.98 6.13 -13.39
CA ALA A 115 -4.90 6.94 -12.85
C ALA A 115 -3.52 6.37 -13.24
N ALA A 116 -3.33 5.05 -13.14
CA ALA A 116 -2.10 4.39 -13.57
C ALA A 116 -1.80 4.66 -15.05
N THR A 117 -2.82 4.52 -15.92
CA THR A 117 -2.70 4.81 -17.36
C THR A 117 -2.31 6.25 -17.63
N ARG A 118 -2.98 7.22 -16.97
CA ARG A 118 -2.67 8.65 -17.11
C ARG A 118 -1.25 9.01 -16.65
N CYS A 119 -0.73 8.30 -15.66
CA CYS A 119 0.64 8.44 -15.18
C CYS A 119 1.67 7.70 -16.06
N GLY A 120 1.27 7.10 -17.19
CA GLY A 120 2.17 6.36 -18.07
C GLY A 120 2.59 4.99 -17.54
N LEU A 121 1.94 4.48 -16.50
CA LEU A 121 2.21 3.14 -15.98
C LEU A 121 1.58 2.09 -16.89
N THR A 122 2.33 1.04 -17.19
CA THR A 122 1.82 -0.14 -17.90
C THR A 122 0.81 -0.87 -17.02
N ILE A 123 -0.43 -1.01 -17.49
CA ILE A 123 -1.47 -1.81 -16.84
C ILE A 123 -1.75 -3.10 -17.62
N PRO A 124 -2.09 -4.22 -16.95
CA PRO A 124 -2.55 -5.41 -17.66
C PRO A 124 -3.88 -5.12 -18.36
N ARG A 125 -4.12 -5.74 -19.53
CA ARG A 125 -5.45 -5.72 -20.14
C ARG A 125 -6.45 -6.24 -19.11
N THR A 126 -7.45 -5.43 -18.81
CA THR A 126 -8.42 -5.68 -17.73
C THR A 126 -9.83 -5.45 -18.24
N LEU A 127 -10.72 -6.41 -18.00
CA LEU A 127 -12.15 -6.29 -18.26
C LEU A 127 -12.91 -6.34 -16.94
N ILE A 128 -13.76 -5.35 -16.70
CA ILE A 128 -14.77 -5.36 -15.63
C ILE A 128 -16.12 -5.46 -16.33
N THR A 129 -16.85 -6.57 -16.11
CA THR A 129 -18.13 -6.79 -16.80
C THR A 129 -19.09 -7.65 -15.98
N ASN A 130 -20.38 -7.37 -16.11
CA ASN A 130 -21.48 -8.26 -15.71
C ASN A 130 -22.06 -9.03 -16.92
N VAL A 131 -21.44 -8.94 -18.11
CA VAL A 131 -21.90 -9.61 -19.35
C VAL A 131 -21.03 -10.84 -19.62
N SER A 132 -21.62 -12.03 -19.47
CA SER A 132 -20.91 -13.31 -19.55
C SER A 132 -20.20 -13.54 -20.89
N ASP A 133 -20.82 -13.18 -22.02
CA ASP A 133 -20.23 -13.35 -23.34
C ASP A 133 -19.00 -12.45 -23.57
N ARG A 134 -19.00 -11.24 -23.00
CA ARG A 134 -17.82 -10.36 -23.02
C ARG A 134 -16.68 -10.94 -22.20
N ALA A 135 -16.97 -11.51 -21.02
CA ALA A 135 -15.96 -12.19 -20.22
C ALA A 135 -15.35 -13.38 -20.99
N ARG A 136 -16.17 -14.22 -21.61
CA ARG A 136 -15.71 -15.37 -22.41
C ARG A 136 -14.83 -14.93 -23.60
N ALA A 137 -15.27 -13.92 -24.34
CA ALA A 137 -14.51 -13.38 -25.47
C ALA A 137 -13.17 -12.80 -25.01
N PHE A 138 -13.15 -12.07 -23.91
CA PHE A 138 -11.93 -11.50 -23.34
C PHE A 138 -10.92 -12.57 -22.91
N ILE A 139 -11.38 -13.63 -22.23
CA ILE A 139 -10.52 -14.75 -21.82
C ILE A 139 -9.91 -15.43 -23.05
N ARG A 140 -10.70 -15.73 -24.09
CA ARG A 140 -10.18 -16.34 -25.32
C ARG A 140 -9.11 -15.49 -26.00
N ALA A 141 -9.29 -14.16 -26.01
CA ALA A 141 -8.37 -13.23 -26.66
C ALA A 141 -7.12 -12.89 -25.83
N ASN A 142 -7.08 -13.24 -24.54
CA ASN A 142 -6.04 -12.81 -23.60
C ASN A 142 -5.57 -13.95 -22.67
N ALA A 143 -5.71 -15.21 -23.08
CA ALA A 143 -5.29 -16.34 -22.26
C ALA A 143 -3.75 -16.35 -22.08
N PRO A 144 -3.24 -16.63 -20.86
CA PRO A 144 -3.98 -16.92 -19.63
C PRO A 144 -4.57 -15.65 -18.97
N ALA A 145 -5.80 -15.75 -18.45
CA ALA A 145 -6.51 -14.65 -17.80
C ALA A 145 -6.83 -14.97 -16.32
N VAL A 146 -6.84 -13.95 -15.46
CA VAL A 146 -7.15 -14.06 -14.03
C VAL A 146 -8.46 -13.35 -13.72
N TYR A 147 -9.32 -14.00 -12.93
CA TYR A 147 -10.53 -13.41 -12.38
C TYR A 147 -10.29 -12.98 -10.92
N LYS A 148 -10.80 -11.80 -10.55
CA LYS A 148 -10.76 -11.27 -9.19
C LYS A 148 -12.01 -10.43 -8.91
N THR A 149 -12.45 -10.40 -7.66
CA THR A 149 -13.49 -9.47 -7.20
C THR A 149 -12.93 -8.04 -7.15
N LEU A 150 -13.82 -7.04 -7.23
CA LEU A 150 -13.44 -5.63 -7.09
C LEU A 150 -13.21 -5.23 -5.63
N TRP A 151 -13.88 -5.93 -4.72
CA TRP A 151 -13.85 -5.71 -3.30
C TRP A 151 -13.69 -7.04 -2.55
N ASN A 152 -13.02 -7.00 -1.40
CA ASN A 152 -13.01 -8.11 -0.46
C ASN A 152 -14.32 -8.06 0.33
N SER A 153 -15.40 -8.55 -0.28
CA SER A 153 -16.68 -8.72 0.41
C SER A 153 -16.75 -10.12 0.99
N ASP A 154 -17.19 -10.22 2.25
CA ASP A 154 -17.56 -11.51 2.83
C ASP A 154 -18.76 -12.06 2.06
N TYR A 155 -18.58 -13.20 1.40
CA TYR A 155 -19.65 -13.88 0.69
C TYR A 155 -20.17 -15.02 1.57
N ARG A 156 -21.41 -14.90 2.04
CA ARG A 156 -22.12 -16.00 2.71
C ARG A 156 -22.72 -16.90 1.63
N ALA A 157 -22.12 -18.07 1.44
CA ALA A 157 -22.73 -19.15 0.70
C ALA A 157 -23.79 -19.86 1.57
N SER A 158 -24.68 -20.63 0.94
CA SER A 158 -25.75 -21.36 1.63
C SER A 158 -25.25 -22.42 2.64
N ASP A 159 -23.98 -22.80 2.57
CA ASP A 159 -23.30 -23.78 3.43
C ASP A 159 -22.27 -23.14 4.39
N GLY A 160 -22.12 -21.80 4.39
CA GLY A 160 -21.23 -21.09 5.31
C GLY A 160 -20.53 -19.87 4.71
N TRP A 161 -19.57 -19.32 5.45
CA TRP A 161 -18.72 -18.23 4.97
C TRP A 161 -17.75 -18.76 3.91
N SER A 162 -17.88 -18.26 2.68
CA SER A 162 -16.99 -18.60 1.58
C SER A 162 -16.16 -17.37 1.19
N PHE A 163 -14.87 -17.40 1.52
CA PHE A 163 -13.94 -16.44 0.95
C PHE A 163 -13.55 -16.91 -0.44
N MET A 164 -13.87 -16.12 -1.47
CA MET A 164 -13.32 -16.35 -2.80
C MET A 164 -11.87 -15.84 -2.81
N THR A 165 -10.98 -16.56 -2.14
CA THR A 165 -9.55 -16.36 -2.34
C THR A 165 -9.27 -16.63 -3.82
N ALA A 166 -8.58 -15.71 -4.49
CA ALA A 166 -7.95 -16.05 -5.76
C ALA A 166 -7.17 -17.34 -5.50
N ARG A 167 -7.49 -18.42 -6.24
CA ARG A 167 -6.72 -19.67 -6.16
C ARG A 167 -5.26 -19.25 -6.20
N SER A 168 -4.46 -19.69 -5.22
CA SER A 168 -3.01 -19.53 -5.28
C SER A 168 -2.58 -20.13 -6.62
N MET A 169 -2.30 -19.28 -7.60
CA MET A 169 -1.73 -19.73 -8.85
C MET A 169 -0.35 -20.20 -8.48
N GLN A 170 -0.15 -21.52 -8.56
CA GLN A 170 1.19 -22.08 -8.65
C GLN A 170 1.91 -21.26 -9.73
N ALA A 171 3.04 -20.64 -9.37
CA ALA A 171 3.82 -19.89 -10.34
C ALA A 171 4.02 -20.79 -11.57
N PRO A 172 3.83 -20.27 -12.81
CA PRO A 172 4.09 -21.04 -14.00
C PRO A 172 5.44 -21.74 -13.86
N PRO A 173 5.58 -23.02 -14.26
CA PRO A 173 6.86 -23.71 -14.19
C PRO A 173 7.91 -22.82 -14.85
N ALA A 174 8.86 -22.35 -14.05
CA ALA A 174 9.88 -21.45 -14.54
C ALA A 174 10.80 -22.27 -15.46
N PRO A 175 10.98 -21.90 -16.73
CA PRO A 175 11.97 -22.54 -17.57
C PRO A 175 13.35 -22.44 -16.90
N PRO A 176 14.29 -23.35 -17.20
CA PRO A 176 15.63 -23.26 -16.65
C PRO A 176 16.24 -21.89 -16.99
N MET A 177 16.98 -21.33 -16.03
CA MET A 177 17.77 -20.13 -16.29
C MET A 177 18.94 -20.52 -17.18
N VAL A 178 19.03 -19.91 -18.36
CA VAL A 178 20.17 -20.12 -19.25
C VAL A 178 21.19 -19.02 -18.98
N PHE A 179 22.33 -19.42 -18.41
CA PHE A 179 23.53 -18.58 -18.37
C PHE A 179 24.22 -18.71 -19.71
N SER A 180 23.87 -17.81 -20.62
CA SER A 180 24.49 -17.74 -21.94
C SER A 180 25.76 -16.88 -21.88
N SER A 181 26.77 -17.26 -22.67
CA SER A 181 28.01 -16.50 -22.81
C SER A 181 27.84 -15.16 -23.52
N ASP A 182 26.68 -14.91 -24.14
CA ASP A 182 26.31 -13.63 -24.76
C ASP A 182 25.67 -12.63 -23.77
N ALA A 183 25.59 -12.99 -22.49
CA ALA A 183 25.16 -12.06 -21.45
C ALA A 183 26.09 -10.85 -21.43
N SER A 184 25.52 -9.65 -21.54
CA SER A 184 26.32 -8.43 -21.51
C SER A 184 26.75 -8.14 -20.09
N GLU A 185 28.03 -7.85 -19.90
CA GLU A 185 28.64 -7.45 -18.64
C GLU A 185 29.06 -5.99 -18.70
N ARG A 186 28.68 -5.19 -17.70
CA ARG A 186 29.07 -3.78 -17.59
C ARG A 186 29.12 -3.31 -16.14
N PRO A 187 29.88 -2.25 -15.81
CA PRO A 187 29.77 -1.58 -14.52
C PRO A 187 28.35 -1.05 -14.25
N THR A 188 27.94 -1.01 -13.00
CA THR A 188 26.65 -0.46 -12.52
C THR A 188 26.88 0.48 -11.35
N GLU A 189 26.17 1.62 -11.34
CA GLU A 189 26.19 2.56 -10.21
C GLU A 189 25.23 2.14 -9.09
N VAL A 190 24.30 1.22 -9.40
CA VAL A 190 23.35 0.67 -8.42
C VAL A 190 23.86 -0.68 -7.93
N GLY A 191 24.24 -0.72 -6.66
CA GLY A 191 24.70 -1.96 -6.02
C GLY A 191 23.59 -2.98 -5.76
N PRO A 192 23.95 -4.27 -5.56
CA PRO A 192 23.01 -5.38 -5.36
C PRO A 192 22.10 -5.20 -4.12
N GLY A 193 22.56 -4.42 -3.14
CA GLY A 193 21.81 -4.10 -1.92
C GLY A 193 20.63 -3.14 -2.10
N VAL A 194 20.40 -2.61 -3.31
CA VAL A 194 19.23 -1.74 -3.59
C VAL A 194 17.89 -2.41 -3.27
N SER A 195 17.87 -3.74 -3.27
CA SER A 195 16.69 -4.55 -2.95
C SER A 195 16.66 -5.02 -1.49
N ASP A 196 17.50 -4.51 -0.60
CA ASP A 196 17.50 -4.95 0.81
C ASP A 196 16.47 -4.19 1.66
N ASP A 197 16.24 -2.91 1.36
CA ASP A 197 15.23 -2.09 2.00
C ASP A 197 13.89 -2.07 1.22
N TRP A 198 12.80 -1.74 1.93
CA TRP A 198 11.45 -1.76 1.34
C TRP A 198 11.24 -0.73 0.21
N ALA A 199 11.78 0.49 0.36
CA ALA A 199 11.64 1.54 -0.64
C ALA A 199 12.43 1.19 -1.91
N GLY A 200 13.65 0.68 -1.76
CA GLY A 200 14.45 0.19 -2.88
C GLY A 200 13.79 -0.99 -3.60
N ARG A 201 13.27 -1.98 -2.86
CA ARG A 201 12.43 -3.06 -3.44
C ARG A 201 11.22 -2.54 -4.21
N PHE A 202 10.53 -1.53 -3.67
CA PHE A 202 9.37 -0.94 -4.31
C PHE A 202 9.72 -0.27 -5.64
N VAL A 203 10.83 0.49 -5.70
CA VAL A 203 11.32 1.11 -6.95
C VAL A 203 11.73 0.05 -7.97
N VAL A 204 12.45 -1.00 -7.54
CA VAL A 204 12.82 -2.14 -8.40
C VAL A 204 11.56 -2.80 -8.99
N GLN A 205 10.53 -3.03 -8.18
CA GLN A 205 9.28 -3.64 -8.65
C GLN A 205 8.50 -2.72 -9.59
N LEU A 206 8.55 -1.40 -9.43
CA LEU A 206 7.94 -0.47 -10.39
C LEU A 206 8.67 -0.49 -11.74
N ALA A 207 10.01 -0.55 -11.72
CA ALA A 207 10.83 -0.61 -12.92
C ALA A 207 10.69 -1.95 -13.67
N ALA A 208 10.48 -3.03 -12.92
CA ALA A 208 10.39 -4.39 -13.44
C ALA A 208 9.20 -5.17 -12.80
N PRO A 209 7.95 -4.82 -13.14
CA PRO A 209 6.75 -5.34 -12.44
C PRO A 209 6.50 -6.83 -12.61
N GLY A 210 7.00 -7.43 -13.70
CA GLY A 210 6.94 -8.87 -13.96
C GLY A 210 8.14 -9.66 -13.41
N ALA A 211 9.17 -8.98 -12.90
CA ALA A 211 10.39 -9.63 -12.48
C ALA A 211 10.33 -10.10 -11.01
N THR A 212 10.86 -11.29 -10.77
CA THR A 212 11.04 -11.89 -9.44
C THR A 212 12.49 -11.74 -8.99
N PRO A 213 12.76 -11.66 -7.67
CA PRO A 213 14.14 -11.62 -7.16
C PRO A 213 14.96 -12.83 -7.62
N LEU A 214 16.22 -12.58 -7.96
CA LEU A 214 17.23 -13.58 -8.28
C LEU A 214 18.42 -13.41 -7.34
N VAL A 215 18.88 -14.51 -6.74
CA VAL A 215 20.10 -14.54 -5.93
C VAL A 215 20.96 -15.70 -6.40
N LEU A 216 22.23 -15.44 -6.68
CA LEU A 216 23.20 -16.45 -7.11
C LEU A 216 24.55 -16.16 -6.45
N GLY A 217 24.95 -17.00 -5.49
CA GLY A 217 26.14 -16.72 -4.68
C GLY A 217 25.97 -15.44 -3.87
N ALA A 218 26.92 -14.51 -4.02
CA ALA A 218 26.86 -13.16 -3.43
C ALA A 218 26.03 -12.18 -4.27
N GLY A 219 25.87 -12.45 -5.56
CA GLY A 219 25.15 -11.61 -6.51
C GLY A 219 23.63 -11.58 -6.27
N ARG A 220 23.04 -10.41 -6.51
CA ARG A 220 21.60 -10.16 -6.41
C ARG A 220 21.08 -9.48 -7.66
N GLY A 221 19.87 -9.82 -8.05
CA GLY A 221 19.23 -9.18 -9.18
C GLY A 221 17.79 -9.61 -9.38
N VAL A 222 17.35 -9.63 -10.63
CA VAL A 222 15.95 -9.88 -10.99
C VAL A 222 15.85 -10.78 -12.22
N ARG A 223 14.76 -11.53 -12.30
CA ARG A 223 14.43 -12.38 -13.43
C ARG A 223 12.97 -12.19 -13.83
N ASP A 224 12.72 -11.93 -15.10
CA ASP A 224 11.38 -11.97 -15.67
C ASP A 224 11.18 -13.27 -16.43
N ILE A 225 10.33 -14.15 -15.89
CA ILE A 225 10.02 -15.45 -16.49
C ILE A 225 9.33 -15.29 -17.85
N ALA A 226 8.50 -14.26 -18.04
CA ALA A 226 7.69 -14.11 -19.24
C ALA A 226 8.55 -13.71 -20.45
N SER A 227 9.52 -12.83 -20.26
CA SER A 227 10.46 -12.44 -21.32
C SER A 227 11.71 -13.34 -21.39
N GLY A 228 11.94 -14.19 -20.38
CA GLY A 228 13.19 -14.94 -20.21
C GLY A 228 14.38 -14.08 -19.81
N SER A 229 14.18 -12.78 -19.58
CA SER A 229 15.26 -11.85 -19.26
C SER A 229 15.70 -11.99 -17.80
N TRP A 230 16.99 -11.78 -17.55
CA TRP A 230 17.54 -11.76 -16.21
C TRP A 230 18.67 -10.75 -16.10
N ALA A 231 18.88 -10.25 -14.89
CA ALA A 231 20.00 -9.41 -14.52
C ALA A 231 20.52 -9.82 -13.15
N LEU A 232 21.83 -9.82 -12.98
CA LEU A 232 22.52 -10.13 -11.74
C LEU A 232 23.64 -9.10 -11.54
N ALA A 233 23.58 -8.35 -10.44
CA ALA A 233 24.65 -7.49 -10.00
C ALA A 233 25.47 -8.18 -8.92
N ASP A 234 26.79 -8.06 -9.02
CA ASP A 234 27.75 -8.60 -8.05
C ASP A 234 28.86 -7.58 -7.78
N ASP A 235 29.65 -7.84 -6.75
CA ASP A 235 30.87 -7.07 -6.45
C ASP A 235 31.91 -7.30 -7.55
N ASP A 236 32.57 -6.22 -8.01
CA ASP A 236 33.62 -6.32 -9.02
C ASP A 236 34.99 -6.68 -8.43
N GLY A 237 35.13 -6.72 -7.10
CA GLY A 237 36.37 -7.00 -6.37
C GLY A 237 37.24 -5.76 -6.10
N ASP A 238 36.97 -4.63 -6.77
CA ASP A 238 37.72 -3.38 -6.70
C ASP A 238 36.91 -2.25 -6.01
N GLY A 239 35.80 -2.60 -5.36
CA GLY A 239 34.94 -1.68 -4.61
C GLY A 239 33.82 -1.04 -5.43
N GLY A 240 33.61 -1.52 -6.66
CA GLY A 240 32.46 -1.19 -7.49
C GLY A 240 31.53 -2.39 -7.67
N TRP A 241 30.63 -2.27 -8.65
CA TRP A 241 29.65 -3.31 -8.95
C TRP A 241 29.61 -3.56 -10.45
N VAL A 242 29.48 -4.83 -10.81
CA VAL A 242 29.30 -5.26 -12.18
C VAL A 242 27.93 -5.91 -12.32
N VAL A 243 27.21 -5.58 -13.40
CA VAL A 243 25.97 -6.23 -13.76
C VAL A 243 26.16 -7.10 -15.00
N ARG A 244 25.68 -8.35 -14.90
CA ARG A 244 25.46 -9.25 -16.03
C ARG A 244 23.98 -9.33 -16.33
N GLN A 245 23.59 -9.11 -17.58
CA GLN A 245 22.20 -9.21 -17.99
C GLN A 245 22.03 -9.85 -19.37
N HIS A 246 20.95 -10.59 -19.54
CA HIS A 246 20.62 -11.34 -20.73
C HIS A 246 19.12 -11.27 -21.01
N GLY A 247 18.75 -11.43 -22.29
CA GLY A 247 17.37 -11.43 -22.75
C GLY A 247 16.94 -10.11 -23.41
N PRO A 248 15.74 -10.09 -24.01
CA PRO A 248 15.24 -8.95 -24.78
C PRO A 248 14.91 -7.72 -23.93
N VAL A 249 14.80 -7.86 -22.60
CA VAL A 249 14.55 -6.76 -21.68
C VAL A 249 15.79 -6.51 -20.84
N ARG A 250 16.37 -5.31 -20.96
CA ARG A 250 17.46 -4.85 -20.10
C ARG A 250 16.93 -4.45 -18.73
N LEU A 251 16.70 -5.47 -17.89
CA LEU A 251 16.04 -5.30 -16.59
C LEU A 251 16.83 -4.38 -15.66
N TRP A 252 18.17 -4.47 -15.65
CA TRP A 252 18.98 -3.65 -14.75
C TRP A 252 19.07 -2.19 -15.21
N ASP A 253 19.12 -1.95 -16.53
CA ASP A 253 19.11 -0.58 -17.08
C ASP A 253 17.84 0.18 -16.62
N ARG A 254 16.68 -0.49 -16.65
CA ARG A 254 15.42 0.07 -16.13
C ARG A 254 15.45 0.34 -14.64
N ILE A 255 16.08 -0.56 -13.87
CA ILE A 255 16.24 -0.41 -12.42
C ILE A 255 17.16 0.77 -12.12
N GLU A 256 18.30 0.89 -12.80
CA GLU A 256 19.23 2.01 -12.64
C GLU A 256 18.56 3.34 -12.97
N GLU A 257 17.82 3.43 -14.07
CA GLU A 257 17.08 4.64 -14.45
C GLU A 257 16.06 5.03 -13.37
N ALA A 258 15.23 4.07 -12.93
CA ALA A 258 14.21 4.32 -11.92
C ALA A 258 14.81 4.68 -10.55
N VAL A 259 15.90 4.01 -10.16
CA VAL A 259 16.64 4.30 -8.94
C VAL A 259 17.32 5.67 -9.04
N GLY A 260 17.92 6.02 -10.17
CA GLY A 260 18.52 7.33 -10.42
C GLY A 260 17.49 8.45 -10.30
N LEU A 261 16.32 8.31 -10.92
CA LEU A 261 15.20 9.24 -10.80
C LEU A 261 14.73 9.36 -9.33
N TRP A 262 14.59 8.24 -8.63
CA TRP A 262 14.18 8.23 -7.22
C TRP A 262 15.22 8.88 -6.29
N GLN A 263 16.51 8.66 -6.54
CA GLN A 263 17.59 9.27 -5.78
C GLN A 263 17.69 10.78 -6.06
N ALA A 264 17.57 11.21 -7.32
CA ALA A 264 17.55 12.61 -7.73
C ALA A 264 16.33 13.36 -7.17
N ALA A 265 15.19 12.69 -7.03
CA ALA A 265 14.00 13.20 -6.34
C ALA A 265 14.16 13.26 -4.80
N GLY A 266 15.35 12.95 -4.28
CA GLY A 266 15.73 13.19 -2.90
C GLY A 266 15.59 11.99 -1.97
N ARG A 267 15.58 10.74 -2.48
CA ARG A 267 15.30 9.48 -1.75
C ARG A 267 14.24 9.72 -0.69
N VAL A 268 12.96 9.57 -1.03
CA VAL A 268 11.90 9.62 -0.01
C VAL A 268 11.99 8.36 0.86
N VAL A 269 13.05 8.25 1.66
CA VAL A 269 13.13 7.42 2.84
C VAL A 269 12.11 8.03 3.79
N ALA A 270 11.22 7.22 4.33
CA ALA A 270 10.19 7.62 5.29
C ALA A 270 10.72 8.39 6.54
N GLY A 271 12.02 8.64 6.65
CA GLY A 271 12.69 9.33 7.76
C GLY A 271 12.98 10.83 7.60
N ARG A 272 12.78 11.48 6.44
CA ARG A 272 13.14 12.92 6.25
C ARG A 272 11.97 13.91 6.31
N TRP A 273 10.89 13.59 7.01
CA TRP A 273 9.77 14.51 7.27
C TRP A 273 9.93 15.31 8.58
N ALA A 274 11.16 15.47 9.06
CA ALA A 274 11.49 16.40 10.13
C ALA A 274 12.37 17.51 9.56
N ARG A 275 11.84 18.74 9.58
CA ARG A 275 12.44 20.03 9.18
C ARG A 275 12.16 20.49 7.74
N SER A 276 10.99 21.10 7.56
CA SER A 276 10.94 22.48 7.08
C SER A 276 9.65 23.15 7.59
N THR A 277 9.71 23.72 8.79
CA THR A 277 8.83 24.83 9.16
C THR A 277 9.74 26.02 9.41
N GLU A 278 10.08 26.72 8.34
CA GLU A 278 10.49 28.11 8.50
C GLU A 278 9.24 28.93 8.88
N PRO A 279 9.30 29.75 9.94
CA PRO A 279 8.17 30.57 10.34
C PRO A 279 8.05 31.75 9.38
N VAL A 280 6.92 31.82 8.65
CA VAL A 280 6.52 33.07 7.99
C VAL A 280 6.27 34.12 9.07
N ARG A 281 6.92 35.27 8.86
CA ARG A 281 7.16 36.39 9.75
C ARG A 281 5.95 36.88 10.54
N ARG A 282 6.22 37.25 11.80
CA ARG A 282 5.43 38.14 12.65
C ARG A 282 5.01 39.39 11.88
N PHE A 283 3.72 39.71 11.90
CA PHE A 283 3.26 41.10 11.90
C PHE A 283 2.75 41.44 13.31
N ARG A 284 3.31 42.49 13.90
CA ARG A 284 2.81 43.16 15.10
C ARG A 284 2.55 44.64 14.78
N SER A 285 1.54 45.16 15.48
CA SER A 285 1.08 46.56 15.59
C SER A 285 0.33 47.10 14.37
N ARG A 286 -0.83 47.75 14.53
CA ARG A 286 -1.35 48.50 15.69
C ARG A 286 -2.72 48.01 16.17
#